data_AF-A0A6L8MP70-F1
#
_entry.id   AF-A0A6L8MP70-F1
#
_cell.length_a   1.000
_cell.length_b   1.000
_cell.length_c   1.000
_cell.angle_alpha   90.00
_cell.angle_beta   90.00
_cell.angle_gamma   90.00
#
_symmetry.space_group_name_H-M   'P 1'
#
loop_
_entity.id
_entity.type
_entity.pdbx_description
1 polymer ?
#
loop_
_entity_poly.entity_id
_entity_poly.type
_entity_poly.pdbx_seq_one_letter_code
_entity_poly.pdbx_strand_id
1 'polypeptide(L)'
;MRIIPAGEPVLSSLLKRCLPAALLAGCAATNPSPPPDFTAYVVVGEYGAAVARVLIDAPACPAIVLNQRSQPMTLRAPAETIPLRSTPFAPADSKPAAFPLLTCEASLPAGVTSASVLGRALPLAKAEPRRIVVIGDTGCRLQKSSNGWQACNDREQYPFATVAAQAAAWKPDLVIHVGDYHYRENACPEGNAGCAGSPWGYGWDAWDEDFFAPGARLLEAAPWVMARGNHENCLRGGQGYWRFLDPRPLLKGRDCNAAADDDAGNYSDPYAIPIGQDTQLLVLDTANTTWKGLKPGDTGYARYRDLYRKVDALSQRAQNNIGISHHPLLGMGADRKADGGIVLLPGDAGLQASFGSVNPLLFPPAIQAMLSGHIHLWQQLSFSSAHPSQFVSGFAGTSEDIVPLPERLPADKPPAPGAVVEQFSSWVDGFGFMTMERRGPQQWEVLVHDRHGQIRNRCQLDGRRSQCAVAQVK
;
A
#
# COMPACT_ATOMS: atom_id res chain seq x y z
N MET A 1 53.62 12.36 -85.90
CA MET A 1 54.48 11.72 -86.94
C MET A 1 55.42 10.78 -86.22
N ARG A 2 55.32 9.45 -86.45
CA ARG A 2 56.14 8.38 -85.80
C ARG A 2 55.94 8.25 -84.26
N ILE A 3 56.11 7.09 -83.60
CA ILE A 3 56.56 5.73 -83.98
C ILE A 3 55.77 4.63 -83.19
N ILE A 4 55.91 3.35 -83.55
CA ILE A 4 55.12 2.14 -83.13
C ILE A 4 56.13 0.98 -82.89
N PRO A 5 56.10 0.14 -81.82
CA PRO A 5 55.11 -0.95 -81.54
C PRO A 5 54.85 -1.17 -80.00
N ALA A 6 54.45 -2.30 -79.37
CA ALA A 6 54.16 -3.72 -79.72
C ALA A 6 53.26 -4.43 -78.65
N GLY A 7 52.54 -5.52 -79.03
CA GLY A 7 52.07 -6.64 -78.16
C GLY A 7 50.94 -6.38 -77.13
N GLU A 8 50.09 -7.33 -76.73
CA GLU A 8 49.78 -8.71 -77.17
C GLU A 8 48.29 -9.04 -76.87
N PRO A 9 47.70 -10.15 -77.36
CA PRO A 9 46.25 -10.39 -77.32
C PRO A 9 45.76 -11.24 -76.12
N VAL A 10 44.44 -11.21 -75.86
CA VAL A 10 43.59 -12.41 -75.73
C VAL A 10 42.11 -11.98 -75.66
N LEU A 11 41.24 -12.66 -76.41
CA LEU A 11 39.78 -12.56 -76.22
C LEU A 11 39.34 -13.57 -75.15
N SER A 12 38.57 -13.10 -74.16
CA SER A 12 37.72 -13.98 -73.36
C SER A 12 36.41 -13.27 -73.01
N SER A 13 35.32 -14.02 -72.92
CA SER A 13 33.97 -13.51 -72.79
C SER A 13 33.59 -13.21 -71.35
N LEU A 14 32.67 -12.26 -71.15
CA LEU A 14 31.45 -12.45 -70.35
C LEU A 14 30.54 -11.21 -70.43
N LEU A 15 29.28 -11.41 -70.81
CA LEU A 15 28.26 -10.36 -70.78
C LEU A 15 27.97 -9.97 -69.31
N LYS A 16 28.22 -8.72 -68.94
CA LYS A 16 27.64 -8.12 -67.73
C LYS A 16 26.52 -7.16 -68.11
N ARG A 17 25.29 -7.48 -67.69
CA ARG A 17 24.11 -6.61 -67.85
C ARG A 17 24.21 -5.45 -66.87
N CYS A 18 24.37 -4.22 -67.36
CA CYS A 18 24.16 -3.03 -66.53
C CYS A 18 22.65 -2.75 -66.41
N LEU A 19 22.07 -2.97 -65.24
CA LEU A 19 20.82 -2.31 -64.87
C LEU A 19 21.14 -0.89 -64.36
N PRO A 20 20.38 0.15 -64.73
CA PRO A 20 20.47 1.44 -64.05
C PRO A 20 19.88 1.32 -62.64
N ALA A 21 20.66 1.67 -61.62
CA ALA A 21 20.19 1.68 -60.24
C ALA A 21 19.32 2.92 -59.97
N ALA A 22 18.01 2.72 -59.80
CA ALA A 22 17.11 3.79 -59.37
C ALA A 22 17.32 4.10 -57.88
N LEU A 23 17.74 5.33 -57.57
CA LEU A 23 17.88 5.82 -56.20
C LEU A 23 16.50 6.09 -55.57
N LEU A 24 15.89 5.04 -55.02
CA LEU A 24 14.74 5.16 -54.13
C LEU A 24 15.18 5.77 -52.79
N ALA A 25 15.12 7.11 -52.72
CA ALA A 25 15.24 7.85 -51.46
C ALA A 25 13.99 7.62 -50.59
N GLY A 26 13.88 6.42 -50.01
CA GLY A 26 12.81 6.07 -49.10
C GLY A 26 12.87 6.94 -47.85
N CYS A 27 11.79 7.68 -47.57
CA CYS A 27 11.61 8.35 -46.29
C CYS A 27 11.49 7.26 -45.20
N ALA A 28 12.60 6.95 -44.54
CA ALA A 28 12.60 6.11 -43.36
C ALA A 28 11.83 6.84 -42.25
N ALA A 29 10.52 6.56 -42.16
CA ALA A 29 9.72 6.96 -41.03
C ALA A 29 10.31 6.28 -39.79
N THR A 30 11.08 7.04 -39.01
CA THR A 30 11.50 6.61 -37.68
C THR A 30 10.23 6.47 -36.85
N ASN A 31 9.75 5.24 -36.69
CA ASN A 31 8.70 4.94 -35.72
C ASN A 31 9.15 5.57 -34.39
N PRO A 32 8.36 6.48 -33.80
CA PRO A 32 8.73 7.04 -32.51
C PRO A 32 8.87 5.88 -31.52
N SER A 33 9.89 5.93 -30.67
CA SER A 33 10.02 4.98 -29.58
C SER A 33 8.69 4.88 -28.83
N PRO A 34 8.25 3.68 -28.41
CA PRO A 34 7.07 3.57 -27.56
C PRO A 34 7.27 4.49 -26.34
N PRO A 35 6.20 5.16 -25.85
CA PRO A 35 6.32 5.97 -24.66
C PRO A 35 6.88 5.12 -23.51
N PRO A 36 7.75 5.68 -22.65
CA PRO A 36 8.31 4.93 -21.53
C PRO A 36 7.18 4.41 -20.64
N ASP A 37 7.37 3.20 -20.11
CA ASP A 37 6.42 2.67 -19.15
C ASP A 37 6.48 3.50 -17.86
N PHE A 38 5.32 3.65 -17.22
CA PHE A 38 5.16 4.52 -16.06
C PHE A 38 4.00 4.05 -15.19
N THR A 39 4.10 4.30 -13.89
CA THR A 39 3.00 4.12 -12.95
C THR A 39 2.47 5.50 -12.55
N ALA A 40 1.14 5.68 -12.55
CA ALA A 40 0.51 6.96 -12.20
C ALA A 40 -0.77 6.74 -11.39
N TYR A 41 -0.92 7.51 -10.31
CA TYR A 41 -1.98 7.35 -9.31
C TYR A 41 -2.23 8.68 -8.57
N VAL A 42 -3.25 8.71 -7.70
CA VAL A 42 -3.57 9.89 -6.88
C VAL A 42 -3.63 9.49 -5.42
N VAL A 43 -2.83 10.17 -4.59
CA VAL A 43 -2.86 10.04 -3.13
C VAL A 43 -3.71 11.17 -2.55
N VAL A 44 -4.54 10.86 -1.55
CA VAL A 44 -5.35 11.82 -0.79
C VAL A 44 -4.75 11.98 0.61
N GLY A 45 -4.42 13.22 0.95
CA GLY A 45 -3.65 13.59 2.13
C GLY A 45 -4.36 14.54 3.08
N GLU A 46 -3.55 15.30 3.82
CA GLU A 46 -3.99 16.21 4.88
C GLU A 46 -5.09 17.15 4.39
N TYR A 47 -6.21 17.18 5.13
CA TYR A 47 -7.39 18.00 4.88
C TYR A 47 -8.03 17.78 3.49
N GLY A 48 -7.82 16.61 2.89
CA GLY A 48 -8.37 16.27 1.56
C GLY A 48 -7.49 16.72 0.39
N ALA A 49 -6.26 17.18 0.64
CA ALA A 49 -5.32 17.55 -0.41
C ALA A 49 -5.00 16.34 -1.32
N ALA A 50 -5.40 16.39 -2.58
CA ALA A 50 -5.12 15.34 -3.57
C ALA A 50 -3.83 15.66 -4.35
N VAL A 51 -2.98 14.65 -4.54
CA VAL A 51 -1.70 14.77 -5.24
C VAL A 51 -1.57 13.66 -6.28
N ALA A 52 -1.40 14.05 -7.55
CA ALA A 52 -1.02 13.13 -8.61
C ALA A 52 0.45 12.72 -8.44
N ARG A 53 0.70 11.41 -8.47
CA ARG A 53 2.02 10.78 -8.42
C ARG A 53 2.32 10.12 -9.75
N VAL A 54 3.56 10.21 -10.21
CA VAL A 54 4.07 9.51 -11.39
C VAL A 54 5.44 8.93 -11.07
N LEU A 55 5.63 7.64 -11.39
CA LEU A 55 6.89 6.91 -11.30
C LEU A 55 7.32 6.53 -12.72
N ILE A 56 8.49 6.98 -13.17
CA ILE A 56 8.88 6.92 -14.59
C ILE A 56 10.41 6.90 -14.78
N ASP A 57 10.89 6.12 -15.74
CA ASP A 57 12.26 6.27 -16.27
C ASP A 57 12.25 7.35 -17.36
N ALA A 58 12.74 8.54 -17.01
CA ALA A 58 12.77 9.70 -17.88
C ALA A 58 13.85 10.70 -17.43
N PRO A 59 14.42 11.52 -18.33
CA PRO A 59 15.39 12.55 -17.97
C PRO A 59 14.79 13.74 -17.21
N ALA A 60 13.46 13.88 -17.17
CA ALA A 60 12.74 14.92 -16.45
C ALA A 60 11.29 14.48 -16.17
N CYS A 61 10.64 15.13 -15.20
CA CYS A 61 9.23 14.90 -14.91
C CYS A 61 8.32 15.31 -16.08
N PRO A 62 7.28 14.52 -16.41
CA PRO A 62 6.34 14.86 -17.47
C PRO A 62 5.45 16.04 -17.08
N ALA A 63 4.73 16.59 -18.06
CA ALA A 63 3.65 17.53 -17.80
C ALA A 63 2.35 16.80 -17.44
N ILE A 64 1.56 17.40 -16.57
CA ILE A 64 0.17 17.00 -16.27
C ILE A 64 -0.79 17.97 -16.95
N VAL A 65 -1.88 17.44 -17.50
CA VAL A 65 -2.96 18.23 -18.12
C VAL A 65 -4.13 18.29 -17.15
N LEU A 66 -4.42 19.47 -16.60
CA LEU A 66 -5.59 19.72 -15.73
C LEU A 66 -6.59 20.60 -16.48
N ASN A 67 -7.85 20.16 -16.61
CA ASN A 67 -8.91 20.89 -17.33
C ASN A 67 -8.43 21.41 -18.71
N GLN A 68 -7.82 20.53 -19.51
CA GLN A 68 -7.19 20.81 -20.82
C GLN A 68 -5.95 21.72 -20.81
N ARG A 69 -5.48 22.21 -19.65
CA ARG A 69 -4.25 23.03 -19.54
C ARG A 69 -3.06 22.19 -19.09
N SER A 70 -2.00 22.20 -19.88
CA SER A 70 -0.72 21.56 -19.54
C SER A 70 0.06 22.41 -18.54
N GLN A 71 0.60 21.76 -17.49
CA GLN A 71 1.50 22.35 -16.50
C GLN A 71 2.60 21.33 -16.13
N PRO A 72 3.82 21.77 -15.73
CA PRO A 72 4.88 20.85 -15.32
C PRO A 72 4.51 20.12 -14.01
N MET A 73 4.95 18.87 -13.87
CA MET A 73 5.04 18.21 -12.56
C MET A 73 6.40 18.52 -11.90
N THR A 74 6.42 18.55 -10.58
CA THR A 74 7.63 18.78 -9.78
C THR A 74 8.33 17.46 -9.48
N LEU A 75 9.66 17.44 -9.43
CA LEU A 75 10.42 16.29 -8.95
C LEU A 75 10.28 16.16 -7.43
N ARG A 76 9.75 15.01 -6.97
CA ARG A 76 9.66 14.66 -5.55
C ARG A 76 10.92 13.94 -5.07
N ALA A 77 11.36 12.93 -5.82
CA ALA A 77 12.54 12.14 -5.53
C ALA A 77 13.28 11.81 -6.84
N PRO A 78 14.62 11.98 -6.89
CA PRO A 78 15.41 11.60 -8.05
C PRO A 78 15.51 10.07 -8.18
N ALA A 79 15.92 9.62 -9.37
CA ALA A 79 16.44 8.27 -9.53
C ALA A 79 17.80 8.16 -8.82
N GLU A 80 17.93 7.24 -7.88
CA GLU A 80 19.15 7.03 -7.09
C GLU A 80 19.22 5.62 -6.48
N THR A 81 20.44 5.15 -6.21
CA THR A 81 20.67 3.93 -5.41
C THR A 81 21.17 4.32 -4.04
N ILE A 82 20.35 4.10 -3.02
CA ILE A 82 20.71 4.37 -1.63
C ILE A 82 21.62 3.24 -1.12
N PRO A 83 22.81 3.55 -0.57
CA PRO A 83 23.71 2.55 0.00
C PRO A 83 23.03 1.65 1.03
N LEU A 84 23.55 0.43 1.20
CA LEU A 84 23.05 -0.50 2.22
C LEU A 84 23.21 0.14 3.62
N ARG A 85 22.07 0.42 4.24
CA ARG A 85 21.92 0.85 5.65
C ARG A 85 21.56 -0.34 6.54
N SER A 86 21.48 -0.12 7.84
CA SER A 86 21.01 -1.14 8.81
C SER A 86 19.58 -1.61 8.50
N THR A 87 19.39 -2.93 8.55
CA THR A 87 18.10 -3.65 8.37
C THR A 87 17.90 -4.63 9.54
N PRO A 88 16.77 -5.37 9.64
CA PRO A 88 16.59 -6.45 10.60
C PRO A 88 17.44 -7.71 10.34
N PHE A 89 18.21 -7.74 9.24
CA PHE A 89 18.88 -8.95 8.73
C PHE A 89 20.40 -8.80 8.70
N ALA A 90 21.10 -9.92 8.48
CA ALA A 90 22.54 -9.88 8.25
C ALA A 90 22.85 -9.09 6.94
N PRO A 91 24.04 -8.46 6.83
CA PRO A 91 24.45 -7.77 5.60
C PRO A 91 24.48 -8.69 4.37
N ALA A 92 24.72 -9.99 4.55
CA ALA A 92 24.68 -10.99 3.47
C ALA A 92 23.24 -11.33 2.99
N ASP A 93 22.22 -10.98 3.78
CA ASP A 93 20.79 -11.18 3.47
C ASP A 93 20.10 -9.85 3.08
N SER A 94 20.89 -8.80 2.81
CA SER A 94 20.44 -7.43 2.51
C SER A 94 21.17 -6.87 1.28
N LYS A 95 20.60 -5.87 0.60
CA LYS A 95 21.21 -5.17 -0.54
C LYS A 95 20.92 -3.65 -0.51
N PRO A 96 21.71 -2.81 -1.21
CA PRO A 96 21.38 -1.40 -1.43
C PRO A 96 20.02 -1.22 -2.11
N ALA A 97 19.26 -0.19 -1.75
CA ALA A 97 17.94 0.08 -2.31
C ALA A 97 18.07 0.92 -3.59
N ALA A 98 17.87 0.29 -4.74
CA ALA A 98 17.89 0.96 -6.05
C ALA A 98 16.51 1.50 -6.42
N PHE A 99 16.41 2.80 -6.68
CA PHE A 99 15.21 3.47 -7.18
C PHE A 99 15.57 4.12 -8.53
N PRO A 100 15.47 3.39 -9.66
CA PRO A 100 15.93 3.88 -10.98
C PRO A 100 14.96 4.88 -11.62
N LEU A 101 13.79 5.13 -11.02
CA LEU A 101 12.74 5.99 -11.55
C LEU A 101 12.76 7.37 -10.89
N LEU A 102 12.40 8.41 -11.66
CA LEU A 102 11.96 9.66 -11.07
C LEU A 102 10.61 9.44 -10.37
N THR A 103 10.46 9.98 -9.16
CA THR A 103 9.13 10.22 -8.58
C THR A 103 8.76 11.67 -8.80
N CYS A 104 7.64 11.89 -9.49
CA CYS A 104 7.14 13.20 -9.87
C CYS A 104 5.76 13.45 -9.22
N GLU A 105 5.48 14.71 -8.86
CA GLU A 105 4.23 15.09 -8.20
C GLU A 105 3.61 16.38 -8.74
N ALA A 106 2.28 16.45 -8.66
CA ALA A 106 1.53 17.69 -8.85
C ALA A 106 0.25 17.68 -7.99
N SER A 107 -0.01 18.77 -7.28
CA SER A 107 -1.27 18.97 -6.55
C SER A 107 -2.44 19.01 -7.53
N LEU A 108 -3.55 18.37 -7.17
CA LEU A 108 -4.83 18.42 -7.87
C LEU A 108 -5.76 19.39 -7.13
N PRO A 109 -6.02 20.61 -7.66
CA PRO A 109 -6.87 21.57 -6.97
C PRO A 109 -8.32 21.08 -6.83
N ALA A 110 -8.97 21.43 -5.72
CA ALA A 110 -10.39 21.20 -5.55
C ALA A 110 -11.20 21.81 -6.71
N GLY A 111 -12.15 21.05 -7.26
CA GLY A 111 -12.93 21.46 -8.43
C GLY A 111 -12.27 21.22 -9.79
N VAL A 112 -11.10 20.56 -9.85
CA VAL A 112 -10.60 19.99 -11.12
C VAL A 112 -11.61 18.95 -11.65
N THR A 113 -11.87 18.95 -12.96
CA THR A 113 -12.86 18.08 -13.61
C THR A 113 -12.23 17.05 -14.55
N SER A 114 -11.00 17.27 -15.00
CA SER A 114 -10.17 16.26 -15.66
C SER A 114 -8.68 16.43 -15.33
N ALA A 115 -8.00 15.31 -15.11
CA ALA A 115 -6.55 15.25 -14.98
C ALA A 115 -6.00 14.10 -15.84
N SER A 116 -4.87 14.30 -16.52
CA SER A 116 -4.17 13.24 -17.25
C SER A 116 -2.66 13.49 -17.35
N VAL A 117 -1.88 12.41 -17.40
CA VAL A 117 -0.43 12.42 -17.65
C VAL A 117 -0.11 11.44 -18.79
N LEU A 118 0.68 11.88 -19.76
CA LEU A 118 1.10 11.07 -20.93
C LEU A 118 -0.07 10.37 -21.65
N GLY A 119 -1.26 11.00 -21.64
CA GLY A 119 -2.50 10.46 -22.23
C GLY A 119 -3.35 9.58 -21.31
N ARG A 120 -2.81 9.03 -20.22
CA ARG A 120 -3.61 8.30 -19.22
C ARG A 120 -4.35 9.27 -18.31
N ALA A 121 -5.68 9.12 -18.21
CA ALA A 121 -6.50 9.84 -17.26
C ALA A 121 -6.21 9.41 -15.82
N LEU A 122 -6.32 10.32 -14.86
CA LEU A 122 -6.15 10.06 -13.44
C LEU A 122 -7.50 10.09 -12.71
N PRO A 123 -7.74 9.22 -11.71
CA PRO A 123 -8.94 9.27 -10.90
C PRO A 123 -8.95 10.53 -10.01
N LEU A 124 -10.13 11.13 -9.81
CA LEU A 124 -10.28 12.39 -9.07
C LEU A 124 -10.96 12.19 -7.72
N ALA A 125 -10.45 12.88 -6.69
CA ALA A 125 -10.99 12.84 -5.33
C ALA A 125 -12.40 13.44 -5.28
N LYS A 126 -13.36 12.67 -4.75
CA LYS A 126 -14.73 13.13 -4.48
C LYS A 126 -14.77 13.70 -3.06
N ALA A 127 -15.45 14.83 -2.88
CA ALA A 127 -15.58 15.46 -1.55
C ALA A 127 -16.42 14.63 -0.57
N GLU A 128 -17.37 13.84 -1.08
CA GLU A 128 -18.13 12.83 -0.33
C GLU A 128 -18.04 11.47 -1.06
N PRO A 129 -16.99 10.68 -0.82
CA PRO A 129 -16.93 9.31 -1.32
C PRO A 129 -18.00 8.46 -0.63
N ARG A 130 -18.74 7.69 -1.43
CA ARG A 130 -19.81 6.80 -0.97
C ARG A 130 -19.44 5.33 -1.07
N ARG A 131 -18.54 4.97 -1.97
CA ARG A 131 -18.05 3.61 -2.23
C ARG A 131 -16.56 3.54 -1.90
N ILE A 132 -16.20 2.93 -0.78
CA ILE A 132 -14.82 2.84 -0.31
C ILE A 132 -14.35 1.39 -0.37
N VAL A 133 -13.18 1.13 -0.98
CA VAL A 133 -12.45 -0.14 -0.81
C VAL A 133 -11.52 0.00 0.38
N VAL A 134 -11.44 -1.03 1.22
CA VAL A 134 -10.46 -1.15 2.31
C VAL A 134 -9.67 -2.44 2.09
N ILE A 135 -8.35 -2.32 2.13
CA ILE A 135 -7.40 -3.35 1.69
C ILE A 135 -6.07 -3.12 2.41
N GLY A 136 -5.26 -4.15 2.62
CA GLY A 136 -3.96 -4.04 3.28
C GLY A 136 -3.14 -5.32 3.15
N ASP A 137 -1.88 -5.25 3.57
CA ASP A 137 -1.03 -6.43 3.70
C ASP A 137 -0.84 -7.14 2.33
N THR A 138 -0.43 -6.35 1.32
CA THR A 138 -0.59 -6.67 -0.12
C THR A 138 0.62 -7.26 -0.83
N GLY A 139 1.82 -7.22 -0.24
CA GLY A 139 3.04 -7.77 -0.82
C GLY A 139 3.19 -9.29 -0.62
N CYS A 140 4.21 -9.90 -1.22
CA CYS A 140 4.50 -11.32 -1.12
C CYS A 140 5.61 -11.66 -0.10
N ARG A 141 5.34 -12.57 0.83
CA ARG A 141 6.20 -12.92 1.96
C ARG A 141 7.46 -13.69 1.56
N LEU A 142 8.59 -12.99 1.45
CA LEU A 142 9.94 -13.58 1.43
C LEU A 142 10.76 -13.05 2.62
N GLN A 143 10.78 -13.79 3.73
CA GLN A 143 11.41 -13.37 4.99
C GLN A 143 12.12 -14.53 5.70
N LYS A 144 13.45 -14.42 5.81
CA LYS A 144 14.34 -15.43 6.38
C LYS A 144 14.16 -15.65 7.89
N SER A 145 13.82 -14.59 8.64
CA SER A 145 13.70 -14.63 10.11
C SER A 145 12.50 -15.44 10.62
N SER A 146 11.44 -15.56 9.82
CA SER A 146 10.24 -16.38 10.11
C SER A 146 10.21 -17.68 9.31
N ASN A 147 11.17 -17.88 8.40
CA ASN A 147 11.12 -18.89 7.34
C ASN A 147 9.85 -18.80 6.46
N GLY A 148 9.30 -17.58 6.32
CA GLY A 148 8.15 -17.30 5.47
C GLY A 148 8.57 -17.16 4.01
N TRP A 149 8.21 -18.14 3.18
CA TRP A 149 8.56 -18.20 1.75
C TRP A 149 7.33 -18.53 0.90
N GLN A 150 6.49 -17.52 0.68
CA GLN A 150 5.30 -17.59 -0.14
C GLN A 150 5.65 -17.85 -1.61
N ALA A 151 4.79 -18.59 -2.33
CA ALA A 151 4.98 -18.84 -3.76
C ALA A 151 4.58 -17.62 -4.60
N CYS A 152 5.41 -16.58 -4.59
CA CYS A 152 5.13 -15.30 -5.26
C CYS A 152 4.91 -15.40 -6.77
N ASN A 153 5.37 -16.48 -7.40
CA ASN A 153 5.16 -16.75 -8.83
C ASN A 153 3.80 -17.44 -9.12
N ASP A 154 3.04 -17.82 -8.09
CA ASP A 154 1.72 -18.47 -8.19
C ASP A 154 0.61 -17.51 -7.77
N ARG A 155 -0.22 -17.10 -8.74
CA ARG A 155 -1.35 -16.16 -8.56
C ARG A 155 -2.45 -16.64 -7.59
N GLU A 156 -2.51 -17.92 -7.25
CA GLU A 156 -3.50 -18.44 -6.29
C GLU A 156 -2.96 -18.39 -4.86
N GLN A 157 -1.63 -18.38 -4.69
CA GLN A 157 -0.92 -18.22 -3.41
C GLN A 157 -0.50 -16.77 -3.15
N TYR A 158 -0.27 -15.96 -4.18
CA TYR A 158 -0.08 -14.51 -4.13
C TYR A 158 -1.12 -13.80 -5.02
N PRO A 159 -2.35 -13.57 -4.53
CA PRO A 159 -3.48 -13.20 -5.38
C PRO A 159 -3.73 -11.69 -5.51
N PHE A 160 -2.83 -10.82 -5.03
CA PHE A 160 -3.11 -9.38 -4.94
C PHE A 160 -3.50 -8.75 -6.28
N ALA A 161 -2.89 -9.15 -7.41
CA ALA A 161 -3.29 -8.69 -8.74
C ALA A 161 -4.76 -9.01 -9.09
N THR A 162 -5.24 -10.19 -8.66
CA THR A 162 -6.64 -10.59 -8.84
C THR A 162 -7.56 -9.81 -7.90
N VAL A 163 -7.18 -9.66 -6.63
CA VAL A 163 -7.89 -8.87 -5.61
C VAL A 163 -8.06 -7.42 -6.08
N ALA A 164 -6.98 -6.76 -6.49
CA ALA A 164 -6.97 -5.39 -6.99
C ALA A 164 -7.86 -5.23 -8.24
N ALA A 165 -7.84 -6.20 -9.17
CA ALA A 165 -8.71 -6.18 -10.34
C ALA A 165 -10.21 -6.28 -9.98
N GLN A 166 -10.58 -7.11 -9.00
CA GLN A 166 -11.97 -7.23 -8.54
C GLN A 166 -12.43 -6.00 -7.74
N ALA A 167 -11.56 -5.45 -6.88
CA ALA A 167 -11.79 -4.20 -6.18
C ALA A 167 -11.97 -3.02 -7.17
N ALA A 168 -11.19 -2.98 -8.25
CA ALA A 168 -11.34 -1.99 -9.31
C ALA A 168 -12.66 -2.17 -10.08
N ALA A 169 -13.04 -3.41 -10.39
CA ALA A 169 -14.32 -3.73 -11.06
C ALA A 169 -15.55 -3.33 -10.22
N TRP A 170 -15.42 -3.27 -8.89
CA TRP A 170 -16.43 -2.76 -7.97
C TRP A 170 -16.62 -1.22 -8.05
N LYS A 171 -15.75 -0.49 -8.76
CA LYS A 171 -15.84 0.98 -8.98
C LYS A 171 -15.91 1.77 -7.66
N PRO A 172 -14.82 1.80 -6.87
CA PRO A 172 -14.70 2.70 -5.71
C PRO A 172 -14.68 4.18 -6.10
N ASP A 173 -15.06 5.02 -5.14
CA ASP A 173 -14.82 6.46 -5.11
C ASP A 173 -13.48 6.80 -4.43
N LEU A 174 -13.01 5.91 -3.55
CA LEU A 174 -11.81 6.02 -2.73
C LEU A 174 -11.30 4.61 -2.36
N VAL A 175 -9.99 4.46 -2.24
CA VAL A 175 -9.33 3.28 -1.66
C VAL A 175 -8.64 3.69 -0.36
N ILE A 176 -8.72 2.86 0.68
CA ILE A 176 -7.93 3.00 1.91
C ILE A 176 -7.00 1.78 1.98
N HIS A 177 -5.69 2.02 1.90
CA HIS A 177 -4.70 0.97 2.18
C HIS A 177 -4.24 1.05 3.64
N VAL A 178 -4.46 -0.02 4.41
CA VAL A 178 -4.22 -0.06 5.87
C VAL A 178 -2.79 -0.41 6.27
N GLY A 179 -1.80 -0.04 5.45
CA GLY A 179 -0.38 -0.31 5.66
C GLY A 179 0.09 -1.70 5.22
N ASP A 180 1.39 -1.93 5.36
CA ASP A 180 2.15 -3.10 4.87
C ASP A 180 1.92 -3.40 3.39
N TYR A 181 2.81 -2.84 2.57
CA TYR A 181 2.83 -3.00 1.11
C TYR A 181 3.98 -3.93 0.67
N HIS A 182 5.11 -3.93 1.39
CA HIS A 182 6.38 -4.53 0.94
C HIS A 182 6.82 -5.72 1.81
N TYR A 183 6.84 -6.93 1.24
CA TYR A 183 7.05 -8.18 1.98
C TYR A 183 8.25 -9.01 1.46
N ARG A 184 8.80 -8.69 0.28
CA ARG A 184 9.97 -9.36 -0.31
C ARG A 184 11.29 -8.88 0.33
N GLU A 185 11.50 -9.15 1.60
CA GLU A 185 12.66 -8.65 2.37
C GLU A 185 13.99 -9.33 2.03
N ASN A 186 13.98 -10.65 1.79
CA ASN A 186 15.19 -11.44 1.53
C ASN A 186 15.08 -12.27 0.25
N ALA A 187 16.22 -12.69 -0.30
CA ALA A 187 16.27 -13.56 -1.48
C ALA A 187 15.52 -14.88 -1.25
N CYS A 188 14.79 -15.35 -2.26
CA CYS A 188 14.21 -16.68 -2.29
C CYS A 188 15.30 -17.76 -2.14
N PRO A 189 15.13 -18.78 -1.27
CA PRO A 189 16.11 -19.86 -1.10
C PRO A 189 16.35 -20.66 -2.38
N GLU A 190 17.59 -21.12 -2.57
CA GLU A 190 17.94 -22.04 -3.66
C GLU A 190 17.06 -23.30 -3.62
N GLY A 191 16.55 -23.71 -4.78
CA GLY A 191 15.64 -24.85 -4.93
C GLY A 191 14.15 -24.56 -4.63
N ASN A 192 13.79 -23.41 -4.04
CA ASN A 192 12.37 -23.07 -3.86
C ASN A 192 11.76 -22.52 -5.17
N ALA A 193 11.13 -23.41 -5.94
CA ALA A 193 10.49 -23.07 -7.21
C ALA A 193 9.35 -22.03 -7.10
N GLY A 194 8.68 -21.92 -5.93
CA GLY A 194 7.53 -21.03 -5.75
C GLY A 194 7.88 -19.54 -5.80
N CYS A 195 9.09 -19.17 -5.40
CA CYS A 195 9.61 -17.80 -5.43
C CYS A 195 10.87 -17.63 -6.31
N ALA A 196 11.25 -18.65 -7.07
CA ALA A 196 12.48 -18.65 -7.86
C ALA A 196 12.52 -17.44 -8.82
N GLY A 197 13.61 -16.67 -8.78
CA GLY A 197 13.78 -15.46 -9.60
C GLY A 197 13.03 -14.21 -9.13
N SER A 198 12.23 -14.28 -8.05
CA SER A 198 11.57 -13.11 -7.47
C SER A 198 12.59 -12.04 -7.01
N PRO A 199 12.32 -10.74 -7.23
CA PRO A 199 13.11 -9.66 -6.64
C PRO A 199 12.92 -9.60 -5.12
N TRP A 200 13.83 -8.91 -4.45
CA TRP A 200 13.92 -8.85 -2.99
C TRP A 200 14.76 -7.67 -2.48
N GLY A 201 14.61 -7.30 -1.21
CA GLY A 201 15.17 -6.10 -0.62
C GLY A 201 14.34 -4.85 -0.96
N TYR A 202 14.71 -3.69 -0.42
CA TYR A 202 13.83 -2.51 -0.38
C TYR A 202 13.87 -1.60 -1.62
N GLY A 203 14.33 -2.11 -2.77
CA GLY A 203 14.42 -1.37 -4.03
C GLY A 203 13.11 -1.32 -4.81
N TRP A 204 13.10 -0.54 -5.89
CA TRP A 204 11.98 -0.47 -6.84
C TRP A 204 11.57 -1.85 -7.38
N ASP A 205 12.55 -2.72 -7.62
CA ASP A 205 12.33 -4.06 -8.18
C ASP A 205 11.41 -4.93 -7.32
N ALA A 206 11.48 -4.79 -5.98
CA ALA A 206 10.54 -5.46 -5.08
C ALA A 206 9.25 -4.66 -4.88
N TRP A 207 9.33 -3.32 -4.82
CA TRP A 207 8.16 -2.43 -4.67
C TRP A 207 7.16 -2.52 -5.83
N ASP A 208 7.64 -2.76 -7.05
CA ASP A 208 6.80 -2.92 -8.23
C ASP A 208 6.04 -4.26 -8.18
N GLU A 209 6.76 -5.35 -7.91
CA GLU A 209 6.26 -6.73 -7.81
C GLU A 209 5.41 -7.03 -6.55
N ASP A 210 5.52 -6.21 -5.49
CA ASP A 210 4.67 -6.30 -4.29
C ASP A 210 3.46 -5.36 -4.31
N PHE A 211 3.53 -4.23 -5.02
CA PHE A 211 2.47 -3.22 -4.96
C PHE A 211 2.07 -2.60 -6.30
N PHE A 212 2.98 -2.00 -7.06
CA PHE A 212 2.58 -1.14 -8.18
C PHE A 212 2.07 -1.92 -9.40
N ALA A 213 2.79 -2.94 -9.87
CA ALA A 213 2.35 -3.82 -10.95
C ALA A 213 1.06 -4.60 -10.63
N PRO A 214 0.92 -5.32 -9.49
CA PRO A 214 -0.32 -6.01 -9.15
C PRO A 214 -1.47 -5.04 -8.81
N GLY A 215 -1.16 -3.93 -8.12
CA GLY A 215 -2.14 -2.91 -7.72
C GLY A 215 -2.61 -1.99 -8.84
N ALA A 216 -1.95 -2.01 -10.02
CA ALA A 216 -2.16 -1.05 -11.12
C ALA A 216 -3.62 -0.79 -11.47
N ARG A 217 -4.46 -1.84 -11.55
CA ARG A 217 -5.89 -1.70 -11.88
C ARG A 217 -6.70 -0.91 -10.86
N LEU A 218 -6.33 -0.98 -9.58
CA LEU A 218 -6.99 -0.26 -8.49
C LEU A 218 -6.39 1.15 -8.31
N LEU A 219 -5.09 1.31 -8.62
CA LEU A 219 -4.40 2.62 -8.72
C LEU A 219 -4.96 3.49 -9.86
N GLU A 220 -5.37 2.88 -10.98
CA GLU A 220 -6.06 3.55 -12.10
C GLU A 220 -7.53 3.88 -11.79
N ALA A 221 -8.20 3.09 -10.93
CA ALA A 221 -9.66 3.16 -10.74
C ALA A 221 -10.13 4.28 -9.80
N ALA A 222 -9.40 4.57 -8.72
CA ALA A 222 -9.79 5.54 -7.70
C ALA A 222 -8.58 6.16 -6.99
N PRO A 223 -8.73 7.28 -6.27
CA PRO A 223 -7.68 7.85 -5.42
C PRO A 223 -7.49 7.05 -4.12
N TRP A 224 -6.32 7.16 -3.51
CA TRP A 224 -5.89 6.31 -2.39
C TRP A 224 -5.54 7.11 -1.13
N VAL A 225 -5.99 6.62 0.03
CA VAL A 225 -5.46 6.97 1.35
C VAL A 225 -4.42 5.94 1.73
N MET A 226 -3.18 6.39 1.97
CA MET A 226 -2.06 5.52 2.35
C MET A 226 -1.83 5.62 3.86
N ALA A 227 -2.12 4.54 4.60
CA ALA A 227 -1.57 4.32 5.94
C ALA A 227 -0.22 3.59 5.85
N ARG A 228 0.57 3.61 6.91
CA ARG A 228 1.91 3.01 6.95
C ARG A 228 1.98 1.85 7.94
N GLY A 229 2.52 0.72 7.52
CA GLY A 229 2.70 -0.45 8.37
C GLY A 229 4.16 -0.68 8.79
N ASN A 230 4.39 -1.73 9.58
CA ASN A 230 5.72 -2.09 10.08
C ASN A 230 6.69 -2.59 9.00
N HIS A 231 6.21 -2.90 7.81
CA HIS A 231 7.05 -3.18 6.65
C HIS A 231 7.61 -1.90 6.01
N GLU A 232 7.08 -0.72 6.39
CA GLU A 232 7.53 0.60 5.93
C GLU A 232 8.16 1.46 7.05
N ASN A 233 8.72 0.83 8.08
CA ASN A 233 9.66 1.50 9.00
C ASN A 233 11.04 1.70 8.33
N CYS A 234 11.92 2.53 8.91
CA CYS A 234 13.20 2.88 8.30
C CYS A 234 14.24 1.75 8.23
N LEU A 235 14.08 0.68 9.00
CA LEU A 235 14.93 -0.52 8.87
C LEU A 235 14.48 -1.39 7.68
N ARG A 236 13.28 -1.15 7.15
CA ARG A 236 12.63 -1.90 6.07
C ARG A 236 12.30 -0.99 4.88
N GLY A 237 11.13 -1.17 4.26
CA GLY A 237 10.67 -0.49 3.05
C GLY A 237 10.40 1.01 3.20
N GLY A 238 10.63 1.62 4.37
CA GLY A 238 10.30 3.04 4.63
C GLY A 238 10.86 4.02 3.59
N GLN A 239 12.04 3.74 3.03
CA GLN A 239 12.61 4.52 1.92
C GLN A 239 11.66 4.61 0.71
N GLY A 240 11.02 3.50 0.32
CA GLY A 240 10.02 3.48 -0.74
C GLY A 240 8.71 4.17 -0.34
N TYR A 241 8.25 3.97 0.91
CA TYR A 241 7.03 4.64 1.39
C TYR A 241 7.14 6.17 1.35
N TRP A 242 8.25 6.74 1.85
CA TRP A 242 8.44 8.20 1.83
C TRP A 242 8.55 8.75 0.41
N ARG A 243 9.22 8.02 -0.49
CA ARG A 243 9.32 8.37 -1.91
C ARG A 243 7.96 8.35 -2.58
N PHE A 244 7.22 7.24 -2.49
CA PHE A 244 6.06 7.00 -3.33
C PHE A 244 4.73 7.37 -2.64
N LEU A 245 4.53 6.92 -1.40
CA LEU A 245 3.19 6.78 -0.82
C LEU A 245 2.76 7.90 0.14
N ASP A 246 3.68 8.48 0.92
CA ASP A 246 3.28 9.54 1.87
C ASP A 246 2.69 10.77 1.13
N PRO A 247 1.54 11.31 1.55
CA PRO A 247 0.91 12.44 0.87
C PRO A 247 1.68 13.77 0.96
N ARG A 248 2.51 13.96 1.99
CA ARG A 248 3.18 15.24 2.29
C ARG A 248 4.43 15.41 1.43
N PRO A 249 5.02 16.62 1.33
CA PRO A 249 6.33 16.81 0.69
C PRO A 249 7.39 15.87 1.27
N LEU A 250 8.25 15.31 0.41
CA LEU A 250 9.40 14.52 0.84
C LEU A 250 10.43 15.44 1.50
N LEU A 251 10.81 15.14 2.75
CA LEU A 251 11.76 15.93 3.52
C LEU A 251 13.01 15.09 3.85
N LYS A 252 14.19 15.67 3.61
CA LYS A 252 15.47 15.10 4.05
C LYS A 252 15.44 14.88 5.56
N GLY A 253 15.90 13.71 6.02
CA GLY A 253 15.85 13.32 7.44
C GLY A 253 14.47 12.85 7.90
N ARG A 254 13.51 12.69 6.98
CA ARG A 254 12.32 11.83 7.19
C ARG A 254 12.24 10.71 6.16
N ASP A 255 13.03 10.79 5.09
CA ASP A 255 13.15 9.87 3.95
C ASP A 255 13.67 8.45 4.26
N CYS A 256 14.02 8.13 5.51
CA CYS A 256 14.72 6.91 5.93
C CYS A 256 16.05 6.64 5.18
N ASN A 257 16.67 7.62 4.53
CA ASN A 257 17.93 7.43 3.81
C ASN A 257 19.11 7.24 4.78
N ALA A 258 19.16 7.97 5.90
CA ALA A 258 20.21 7.89 6.91
C ALA A 258 19.71 7.32 8.24
N ALA A 259 20.42 6.33 8.79
CA ALA A 259 20.04 5.65 10.04
C ALA A 259 20.08 6.55 11.30
N ALA A 260 20.77 7.70 11.23
CA ALA A 260 20.79 8.69 12.30
C ALA A 260 19.46 9.48 12.41
N ASP A 261 18.68 9.54 11.33
CA ASP A 261 17.42 10.28 11.24
C ASP A 261 16.18 9.38 11.49
N ASP A 262 16.41 8.11 11.85
CA ASP A 262 15.34 7.10 12.02
C ASP A 262 14.28 7.52 13.05
N ASP A 263 14.62 8.22 14.12
CA ASP A 263 13.66 8.73 15.12
C ASP A 263 12.72 9.84 14.60
N ALA A 264 12.97 10.34 13.37
CA ALA A 264 12.12 11.27 12.62
C ALA A 264 11.48 10.63 11.36
N GLY A 265 12.09 9.61 10.76
CA GLY A 265 11.50 8.81 9.66
C GLY A 265 10.59 7.65 10.14
N ASN A 266 10.69 7.24 11.41
CA ASN A 266 9.85 6.18 12.00
C ASN A 266 8.54 6.69 12.61
N TYR A 267 8.30 8.00 12.68
CA TYR A 267 7.06 8.57 13.22
C TYR A 267 6.58 9.77 12.42
N SER A 268 5.27 9.91 12.26
CA SER A 268 4.64 11.10 11.69
C SER A 268 3.36 11.47 12.42
N ASP A 269 2.99 12.74 12.31
CA ASP A 269 1.77 13.26 12.92
C ASP A 269 0.52 12.66 12.25
N PRO A 270 -0.59 12.50 12.97
CA PRO A 270 -1.85 12.06 12.39
C PRO A 270 -2.42 13.15 11.48
N TYR A 271 -3.25 12.77 10.52
CA TYR A 271 -3.95 13.73 9.67
C TYR A 271 -5.41 13.35 9.46
N ALA A 272 -6.23 14.36 9.19
CA ALA A 272 -7.65 14.20 8.90
C ALA A 272 -7.92 14.34 7.40
N ILE A 273 -8.91 13.60 6.89
CA ILE A 273 -9.41 13.70 5.51
C ILE A 273 -10.94 13.86 5.57
N PRO A 274 -11.49 15.05 5.31
CA PRO A 274 -12.93 15.24 5.18
C PRO A 274 -13.48 14.37 4.03
N ILE A 275 -14.56 13.63 4.31
CA ILE A 275 -15.24 12.74 3.35
C ILE A 275 -16.77 12.98 3.34
N GLY A 276 -17.13 14.25 3.50
CA GLY A 276 -18.49 14.78 3.67
C GLY A 276 -18.43 16.08 4.48
N GLN A 277 -19.58 16.65 4.84
CA GLN A 277 -19.64 17.81 5.74
C GLN A 277 -19.34 17.43 7.20
N ASP A 278 -19.92 16.33 7.68
CA ASP A 278 -19.86 15.91 9.10
C ASP A 278 -19.01 14.64 9.35
N THR A 279 -18.37 14.07 8.33
CA THR A 279 -17.52 12.87 8.46
C THR A 279 -16.10 13.14 7.99
N GLN A 280 -15.10 12.67 8.75
CA GLN A 280 -13.71 12.59 8.31
C GLN A 280 -13.08 11.22 8.59
N LEU A 281 -12.07 10.87 7.80
CA LEU A 281 -11.11 9.83 8.13
C LEU A 281 -10.00 10.43 9.00
N LEU A 282 -9.45 9.66 9.94
CA LEU A 282 -8.27 10.02 10.73
C LEU A 282 -7.18 8.97 10.48
N VAL A 283 -6.07 9.35 9.85
CA VAL A 283 -4.95 8.44 9.57
C VAL A 283 -3.91 8.55 10.68
N LEU A 284 -3.55 7.41 11.26
CA LEU A 284 -2.62 7.25 12.37
C LEU A 284 -1.40 6.44 11.90
N ASP A 285 -0.22 7.02 12.04
CA ASP A 285 1.04 6.33 11.75
C ASP A 285 1.46 5.45 12.93
N THR A 286 1.15 4.17 12.84
CA THR A 286 1.46 3.14 13.85
C THR A 286 2.67 2.28 13.49
N ALA A 287 3.41 2.60 12.42
CA ALA A 287 4.38 1.70 11.78
C ALA A 287 5.50 1.18 12.71
N ASN A 288 5.88 1.94 13.73
CA ASN A 288 7.06 1.65 14.56
C ASN A 288 6.69 1.34 16.02
N THR A 289 5.63 0.55 16.23
CA THR A 289 5.30 -0.05 17.54
C THR A 289 6.09 -1.35 17.75
N THR A 290 6.07 -1.87 18.97
CA THR A 290 6.82 -3.06 19.38
C THR A 290 5.97 -4.31 19.51
N TRP A 291 4.63 -4.18 19.47
CA TRP A 291 3.55 -5.14 19.80
C TRP A 291 3.61 -5.86 21.15
N LYS A 292 4.81 -5.99 21.74
CA LYS A 292 5.12 -6.64 23.04
C LYS A 292 4.89 -5.73 24.25
N GLY A 293 4.61 -4.45 24.03
CA GLY A 293 4.47 -3.44 25.08
C GLY A 293 5.50 -2.31 24.98
N LEU A 294 5.14 -1.16 25.56
CA LEU A 294 5.94 0.06 25.65
C LEU A 294 5.80 0.66 27.06
N LYS A 295 6.86 1.28 27.57
CA LYS A 295 6.95 1.83 28.94
C LYS A 295 7.43 3.29 28.96
N PRO A 296 7.18 4.04 30.05
CA PRO A 296 7.81 5.34 30.26
C PRO A 296 9.34 5.29 30.10
N GLY A 297 9.87 6.13 29.22
CA GLY A 297 11.28 6.16 28.82
C GLY A 297 11.54 5.70 27.38
N ASP A 298 10.68 4.86 26.81
CA ASP A 298 10.83 4.43 25.41
C ASP A 298 10.40 5.56 24.44
N THR A 299 11.16 5.78 23.34
CA THR A 299 10.80 6.78 22.31
C THR A 299 9.38 6.56 21.78
N GLY A 300 9.04 5.31 21.46
CA GLY A 300 7.70 4.94 20.97
C GLY A 300 6.59 5.29 21.98
N TYR A 301 6.82 5.08 23.28
CA TYR A 301 5.83 5.42 24.31
C TYR A 301 5.54 6.93 24.35
N ALA A 302 6.58 7.76 24.24
CA ALA A 302 6.40 9.21 24.16
C ALA A 302 5.69 9.64 22.87
N ARG A 303 6.12 9.10 21.71
CA ARG A 303 5.55 9.38 20.39
C ARG A 303 4.07 8.98 20.29
N TYR A 304 3.69 7.80 20.77
CA TYR A 304 2.30 7.34 20.69
C TYR A 304 1.35 8.06 21.67
N ARG A 305 1.87 8.56 22.79
CA ARG A 305 1.09 9.46 23.67
C ARG A 305 0.87 10.84 23.03
N ASP A 306 1.80 11.31 22.21
CA ASP A 306 1.63 12.53 21.41
C ASP A 306 0.66 12.31 20.24
N LEU A 307 0.81 11.20 19.50
CA LEU A 307 -0.13 10.74 18.47
C LEU A 307 -1.57 10.74 19.01
N TYR A 308 -1.84 10.10 20.15
CA TYR A 308 -3.16 10.08 20.76
C TYR A 308 -3.75 11.48 20.94
N ARG A 309 -2.99 12.44 21.50
CA ARG A 309 -3.50 13.81 21.75
C ARG A 309 -3.79 14.57 20.46
N LYS A 310 -2.97 14.35 19.43
CA LYS A 310 -3.18 14.94 18.10
C LYS A 310 -4.40 14.34 17.41
N VAL A 311 -4.63 13.03 17.54
CA VAL A 311 -5.86 12.36 17.06
C VAL A 311 -7.09 12.87 17.79
N ASP A 312 -7.03 13.03 19.12
CA ASP A 312 -8.12 13.59 19.92
C ASP A 312 -8.52 15.00 19.46
N ALA A 313 -7.53 15.90 19.33
CA ALA A 313 -7.72 17.27 18.85
C ALA A 313 -8.13 17.37 17.36
N LEU A 314 -7.82 16.36 16.54
CA LEU A 314 -8.38 16.25 15.18
C LEU A 314 -9.83 15.76 15.21
N SER A 315 -10.15 14.78 16.06
CA SER A 315 -11.47 14.15 16.12
C SER A 315 -12.59 15.12 16.54
N GLN A 316 -12.24 16.17 17.28
CA GLN A 316 -13.14 17.26 17.67
C GLN A 316 -13.55 18.19 16.50
N ARG A 317 -12.97 18.04 15.31
CA ARG A 317 -13.23 18.90 14.14
C ARG A 317 -14.37 18.43 13.23
N ALA A 318 -14.88 17.21 13.43
CA ALA A 318 -16.00 16.65 12.71
C ALA A 318 -16.87 15.80 13.66
N GLN A 319 -18.17 15.71 13.39
CA GLN A 319 -19.09 14.97 14.25
C GLN A 319 -18.79 13.45 14.25
N ASN A 320 -18.33 12.91 13.12
CA ASN A 320 -18.19 11.48 12.87
C ASN A 320 -16.78 11.18 12.34
N ASN A 321 -16.05 10.26 12.98
CA ASN A 321 -14.65 9.96 12.63
C ASN A 321 -14.42 8.46 12.43
N ILE A 322 -13.83 8.06 11.30
CA ILE A 322 -13.32 6.69 11.11
C ILE A 322 -11.79 6.74 11.24
N GLY A 323 -11.23 6.03 12.20
CA GLY A 323 -9.79 5.92 12.37
C GLY A 323 -9.17 4.86 11.47
N ILE A 324 -7.96 5.11 10.99
CA ILE A 324 -7.18 4.21 10.13
C ILE A 324 -5.81 4.08 10.76
N SER A 325 -5.42 2.87 11.15
CA SER A 325 -4.10 2.55 11.72
C SER A 325 -3.70 1.16 11.28
N HIS A 326 -2.43 0.92 10.93
CA HIS A 326 -2.03 -0.42 10.46
C HIS A 326 -2.20 -1.49 11.56
N HIS A 327 -1.69 -1.25 12.77
CA HIS A 327 -1.83 -2.18 13.88
C HIS A 327 -3.21 -2.02 14.55
N PRO A 328 -4.00 -3.09 14.75
CA PRO A 328 -5.24 -3.03 15.53
C PRO A 328 -4.96 -2.95 17.04
N LEU A 329 -5.57 -1.97 17.72
CA LEU A 329 -5.59 -1.96 19.19
C LEU A 329 -6.72 -2.84 19.77
N LEU A 330 -7.70 -3.24 18.96
CA LEU A 330 -8.89 -4.00 19.38
C LEU A 330 -9.07 -5.34 18.64
N GLY A 331 -8.13 -5.71 17.77
CA GLY A 331 -8.16 -6.97 17.03
C GLY A 331 -7.74 -8.17 17.88
N MET A 332 -7.93 -9.37 17.31
CA MET A 332 -7.50 -10.65 17.90
C MET A 332 -6.77 -11.50 16.86
N GLY A 333 -5.49 -11.78 17.11
CA GLY A 333 -4.75 -12.83 16.42
C GLY A 333 -4.92 -14.19 17.09
N ALA A 334 -4.44 -15.24 16.45
CA ALA A 334 -4.34 -16.57 17.05
C ALA A 334 -3.01 -17.22 16.66
N ASP A 335 -2.41 -17.96 17.58
CA ASP A 335 -1.09 -18.55 17.41
C ASP A 335 -1.09 -19.99 17.95
N ARG A 336 -0.23 -20.87 17.40
CA ARG A 336 -0.18 -22.29 17.78
C ARG A 336 1.03 -22.60 18.64
N LYS A 337 0.77 -23.03 19.86
CA LYS A 337 1.80 -23.50 20.80
C LYS A 337 2.44 -24.81 20.34
N ALA A 338 3.61 -25.11 20.90
CA ALA A 338 4.31 -26.38 20.71
C ALA A 338 3.52 -27.62 21.23
N ASP A 339 2.55 -27.43 22.12
CA ASP A 339 1.61 -28.48 22.57
C ASP A 339 0.42 -28.70 21.61
N GLY A 340 0.39 -27.97 20.48
CA GLY A 340 -0.68 -27.98 19.48
C GLY A 340 -1.87 -27.06 19.82
N GLY A 341 -1.97 -26.60 21.07
CA GLY A 341 -3.03 -25.74 21.57
C GLY A 341 -2.96 -24.32 21.01
N ILE A 342 -4.12 -23.67 20.92
CA ILE A 342 -4.24 -22.29 20.42
C ILE A 342 -4.09 -21.30 21.57
N VAL A 343 -3.28 -20.27 21.36
CA VAL A 343 -3.28 -19.05 22.18
C VAL A 343 -3.91 -17.92 21.36
N LEU A 344 -4.66 -17.04 22.03
CA LEU A 344 -5.20 -15.83 21.40
C LEU A 344 -4.26 -14.67 21.68
N LEU A 345 -4.00 -13.86 20.66
CA LEU A 345 -3.18 -12.67 20.74
C LEU A 345 -4.10 -11.44 20.79
N PRO A 346 -4.07 -10.62 21.86
CA PRO A 346 -4.84 -9.38 21.93
C PRO A 346 -4.27 -8.30 21.00
N GLY A 347 -4.93 -7.14 20.93
CA GLY A 347 -4.46 -5.99 20.16
C GLY A 347 -3.12 -5.43 20.65
N ASP A 348 -2.48 -4.58 19.83
CA ASP A 348 -1.08 -4.17 20.01
C ASP A 348 -0.77 -3.61 21.40
N ALA A 349 -0.01 -4.35 22.21
CA ALA A 349 0.23 -3.98 23.60
C ALA A 349 1.11 -2.73 23.76
N GLY A 350 1.88 -2.34 22.73
CA GLY A 350 2.67 -1.11 22.72
C GLY A 350 1.78 0.12 22.59
N LEU A 351 0.87 0.11 21.63
CA LEU A 351 -0.15 1.14 21.43
C LEU A 351 -1.14 1.16 22.60
N GLN A 352 -1.60 0.01 23.09
CA GLN A 352 -2.48 -0.06 24.27
C GLN A 352 -1.83 0.55 25.51
N ALA A 353 -0.58 0.20 25.83
CA ALA A 353 0.13 0.80 26.98
C ALA A 353 0.33 2.31 26.81
N SER A 354 0.58 2.77 25.58
CA SER A 354 0.80 4.18 25.27
C SER A 354 -0.50 4.99 25.33
N PHE A 355 -1.52 4.61 24.55
CA PHE A 355 -2.81 5.31 24.49
C PHE A 355 -3.57 5.18 25.82
N GLY A 356 -3.54 4.00 26.46
CA GLY A 356 -4.15 3.73 27.77
C GLY A 356 -3.63 4.62 28.90
N SER A 357 -2.37 5.09 28.80
CA SER A 357 -1.77 6.05 29.73
C SER A 357 -2.24 7.51 29.55
N VAL A 358 -3.11 7.76 28.56
CA VAL A 358 -3.74 9.07 28.30
C VAL A 358 -5.26 8.95 28.41
N ASN A 359 -5.84 7.86 27.89
CA ASN A 359 -7.26 7.51 28.03
C ASN A 359 -7.41 5.99 28.16
N PRO A 360 -7.93 5.46 29.29
CA PRO A 360 -8.15 4.02 29.47
C PRO A 360 -9.06 3.34 28.44
N LEU A 361 -9.92 4.09 27.73
CA LEU A 361 -10.74 3.58 26.62
C LEU A 361 -10.00 3.51 25.27
N LEU A 362 -8.69 3.81 25.25
CA LEU A 362 -7.77 3.81 24.11
C LEU A 362 -8.09 4.80 22.97
N PHE A 363 -9.32 5.31 22.86
CA PHE A 363 -9.77 6.12 21.72
C PHE A 363 -10.53 7.38 22.15
N PRO A 364 -10.42 8.49 21.40
CA PRO A 364 -11.35 9.60 21.49
C PRO A 364 -12.81 9.15 21.30
N PRO A 365 -13.77 9.73 22.04
CA PRO A 365 -15.18 9.32 21.99
C PRO A 365 -15.86 9.63 20.64
N ALA A 366 -15.26 10.48 19.80
CA ALA A 366 -15.77 10.83 18.48
C ALA A 366 -15.35 9.85 17.36
N ILE A 367 -14.45 8.88 17.62
CA ILE A 367 -14.11 7.81 16.67
C ILE A 367 -15.17 6.72 16.68
N GLN A 368 -15.88 6.54 15.57
CA GLN A 368 -16.96 5.56 15.46
C GLN A 368 -16.45 4.14 15.17
N ALA A 369 -15.43 4.01 14.32
CA ALA A 369 -14.81 2.73 13.97
C ALA A 369 -13.32 2.89 13.67
N MET A 370 -12.57 1.80 13.83
CA MET A 370 -11.18 1.64 13.40
C MET A 370 -11.08 0.69 12.20
N LEU A 371 -10.23 1.02 11.24
CA LEU A 371 -9.82 0.20 10.11
C LEU A 371 -8.32 -0.11 10.24
N SER A 372 -7.93 -1.38 10.12
CA SER A 372 -6.53 -1.82 10.26
C SER A 372 -6.17 -3.06 9.43
N GLY A 373 -4.88 -3.37 9.36
CA GLY A 373 -4.32 -4.57 8.74
C GLY A 373 -3.58 -5.41 9.77
N HIS A 374 -2.34 -5.79 9.47
CA HIS A 374 -1.33 -6.40 10.35
C HIS A 374 -1.58 -7.86 10.74
N ILE A 375 -2.81 -8.20 11.13
CA ILE A 375 -3.23 -9.59 11.33
C ILE A 375 -3.74 -10.06 9.95
N HIS A 376 -3.13 -11.11 9.40
CA HIS A 376 -3.29 -11.46 7.99
C HIS A 376 -4.59 -12.26 7.75
N LEU A 377 -5.72 -11.59 7.97
CA LEU A 377 -7.07 -12.14 7.97
C LEU A 377 -8.12 -11.01 7.88
N TRP A 378 -9.40 -11.38 7.71
CA TRP A 378 -10.51 -10.43 7.88
C TRP A 378 -11.18 -10.59 9.24
N GLN A 379 -11.53 -9.48 9.89
CA GLN A 379 -12.17 -9.48 11.20
C GLN A 379 -13.11 -8.30 11.41
N GLN A 380 -14.15 -8.50 12.22
CA GLN A 380 -15.02 -7.46 12.76
C GLN A 380 -15.24 -7.71 14.26
N LEU A 381 -15.11 -6.66 15.07
CA LEU A 381 -15.49 -6.64 16.49
C LEU A 381 -16.38 -5.44 16.80
N SER A 382 -17.38 -5.67 17.65
CA SER A 382 -18.21 -4.65 18.26
C SER A 382 -18.39 -4.97 19.74
N PHE A 383 -18.54 -3.94 20.56
CA PHE A 383 -18.33 -4.04 22.00
C PHE A 383 -19.52 -3.49 22.77
N SER A 384 -20.00 -4.21 23.79
CA SER A 384 -21.05 -3.71 24.70
C SER A 384 -20.52 -2.60 25.62
N SER A 385 -19.22 -2.59 25.87
CA SER A 385 -18.46 -1.48 26.46
C SER A 385 -18.43 -0.23 25.55
N ALA A 386 -17.77 0.85 26.00
CA ALA A 386 -17.72 2.12 25.26
C ALA A 386 -16.75 2.15 24.06
N HIS A 387 -16.01 1.07 23.78
CA HIS A 387 -15.04 0.99 22.67
C HIS A 387 -15.70 1.13 21.29
N PRO A 388 -14.98 1.65 20.26
CA PRO A 388 -15.49 1.71 18.89
C PRO A 388 -15.50 0.32 18.24
N SER A 389 -16.22 0.16 17.12
CA SER A 389 -16.06 -1.03 16.29
C SER A 389 -14.65 -1.10 15.69
N GLN A 390 -14.11 -2.30 15.52
CA GLN A 390 -12.83 -2.55 14.85
C GLN A 390 -13.09 -3.47 13.66
N PHE A 391 -12.58 -3.09 12.48
CA PHE A 391 -12.43 -3.98 11.35
C PHE A 391 -10.94 -4.21 11.09
N VAL A 392 -10.59 -5.45 10.76
CA VAL A 392 -9.25 -5.84 10.27
C VAL A 392 -9.40 -6.33 8.83
N SER A 393 -8.48 -5.93 7.95
CA SER A 393 -8.60 -6.05 6.50
C SER A 393 -7.26 -6.38 5.81
N GLY A 394 -6.38 -7.12 6.49
CA GLY A 394 -5.05 -7.49 6.03
C GLY A 394 -4.97 -8.80 5.24
N PHE A 395 -5.96 -9.06 4.38
CA PHE A 395 -6.18 -10.37 3.74
C PHE A 395 -6.05 -10.33 2.21
N ALA A 396 -5.15 -9.49 1.69
CA ALA A 396 -5.16 -9.11 0.27
C ALA A 396 -3.99 -9.65 -0.58
N GLY A 397 -2.88 -10.06 0.03
CA GLY A 397 -1.69 -10.49 -0.72
C GLY A 397 -0.73 -11.40 0.04
N THR A 398 -0.24 -11.00 1.21
CA THR A 398 0.74 -11.77 2.01
C THR A 398 0.17 -13.10 2.53
N SER A 399 1.03 -14.06 2.87
CA SER A 399 0.63 -15.31 3.53
C SER A 399 -0.31 -15.07 4.73
N GLU A 400 -1.55 -15.53 4.58
CA GLU A 400 -2.62 -15.50 5.59
C GLU A 400 -2.22 -16.15 6.92
N ASP A 401 -2.84 -15.70 8.00
CA ASP A 401 -2.87 -16.42 9.25
C ASP A 401 -3.76 -17.66 9.10
N ILE A 402 -3.22 -18.85 9.42
CA ILE A 402 -3.91 -20.14 9.28
C ILE A 402 -4.33 -20.77 10.62
N VAL A 403 -4.16 -20.05 11.74
CA VAL A 403 -4.57 -20.53 13.06
C VAL A 403 -6.02 -20.08 13.32
N PRO A 404 -6.97 -21.01 13.50
CA PRO A 404 -8.39 -20.66 13.54
C PRO A 404 -8.76 -19.91 14.83
N LEU A 405 -9.39 -18.75 14.65
CA LEU A 405 -10.09 -18.04 15.71
C LEU A 405 -11.40 -18.76 16.09
N PRO A 406 -11.83 -18.74 17.37
CA PRO A 406 -13.11 -19.33 17.78
C PRO A 406 -14.30 -18.48 17.29
N GLU A 407 -15.46 -19.10 17.06
CA GLU A 407 -16.71 -18.38 16.70
C GLU A 407 -17.08 -17.29 17.72
N ARG A 408 -16.69 -17.48 18.98
CA ARG A 408 -16.90 -16.53 20.07
C ARG A 408 -15.62 -16.42 20.89
N LEU A 409 -15.19 -15.19 21.11
CA LEU A 409 -14.02 -14.90 21.96
C LEU A 409 -14.34 -15.22 23.44
N PRO A 410 -13.42 -15.86 24.18
CA PRO A 410 -13.58 -16.08 25.61
C PRO A 410 -13.62 -14.75 26.39
N ALA A 411 -14.58 -14.61 27.32
CA ALA A 411 -14.77 -13.37 28.08
C ALA A 411 -13.60 -13.02 29.03
N ASP A 412 -12.76 -14.00 29.37
CA ASP A 412 -11.50 -13.84 30.12
C ASP A 412 -10.32 -13.36 29.23
N LYS A 413 -10.52 -13.29 27.90
CA LYS A 413 -9.50 -12.90 26.91
C LYS A 413 -10.01 -11.77 26.00
N PRO A 414 -10.31 -10.59 26.57
CA PRO A 414 -10.69 -9.43 25.78
C PRO A 414 -9.50 -8.93 24.93
N PRO A 415 -9.75 -8.29 23.77
CA PRO A 415 -8.68 -7.75 22.93
C PRO A 415 -7.93 -6.58 23.57
N ALA A 416 -8.53 -5.90 24.55
CA ALA A 416 -7.96 -4.76 25.26
C ALA A 416 -8.51 -4.69 26.71
N PRO A 417 -7.80 -4.04 27.65
CA PRO A 417 -8.29 -3.81 29.01
C PRO A 417 -9.67 -3.13 29.03
N GLY A 418 -10.65 -3.73 29.71
CA GLY A 418 -12.01 -3.20 29.82
C GLY A 418 -12.87 -3.31 28.55
N ALA A 419 -12.38 -3.90 27.46
CA ALA A 419 -13.17 -4.16 26.27
C ALA A 419 -14.06 -5.39 26.44
N VAL A 420 -15.38 -5.21 26.42
CA VAL A 420 -16.35 -6.31 26.48
C VAL A 420 -16.93 -6.52 25.09
N VAL A 421 -16.62 -7.65 24.46
CA VAL A 421 -17.06 -8.01 23.10
C VAL A 421 -18.55 -8.38 23.11
N GLU A 422 -19.28 -7.92 22.10
CA GLU A 422 -20.73 -8.10 21.92
C GLU A 422 -21.06 -8.77 20.58
N GLN A 423 -20.34 -8.41 19.51
CA GLN A 423 -20.36 -9.12 18.23
C GLN A 423 -18.92 -9.39 17.80
N PHE A 424 -18.69 -10.57 17.23
CA PHE A 424 -17.42 -10.98 16.65
C PHE A 424 -17.69 -11.67 15.31
N SER A 425 -16.87 -11.38 14.31
CA SER A 425 -16.87 -12.08 13.03
C SER A 425 -15.45 -12.19 12.49
N SER A 426 -15.12 -13.30 11.85
CA SER A 426 -13.81 -13.49 11.22
C SER A 426 -13.87 -14.34 9.95
N TRP A 427 -12.86 -14.15 9.10
CA TRP A 427 -12.46 -15.04 8.02
C TRP A 427 -10.95 -15.23 8.13
N VAL A 428 -10.49 -16.48 8.10
CA VAL A 428 -9.10 -16.93 8.32
C VAL A 428 -8.76 -17.86 7.16
N ASP A 429 -7.51 -17.87 6.68
CA ASP A 429 -7.08 -18.65 5.51
C ASP A 429 -7.92 -18.32 4.25
N GLY A 430 -8.04 -17.02 3.91
CA GLY A 430 -9.10 -16.56 3.00
C GLY A 430 -8.89 -15.19 2.35
N PHE A 431 -8.10 -15.17 1.28
CA PHE A 431 -7.79 -13.95 0.50
C PHE A 431 -9.01 -13.21 -0.12
N GLY A 432 -8.97 -11.88 -0.07
CA GLY A 432 -10.02 -11.00 -0.58
C GLY A 432 -9.81 -9.50 -0.33
N PHE A 433 -10.91 -8.75 -0.23
CA PHE A 433 -10.93 -7.32 0.11
C PHE A 433 -12.23 -6.92 0.79
N MET A 434 -12.20 -5.83 1.57
CA MET A 434 -13.39 -5.28 2.22
C MET A 434 -13.89 -4.05 1.44
N THR A 435 -15.20 -3.82 1.43
CA THR A 435 -15.78 -2.56 0.94
C THR A 435 -16.75 -1.96 1.94
N MET A 436 -16.91 -0.63 1.89
CA MET A 436 -17.85 0.13 2.71
C MET A 436 -18.71 1.03 1.80
N GLU A 437 -20.02 0.97 1.95
CA GLU A 437 -20.96 1.87 1.27
C GLU A 437 -21.69 2.77 2.26
N ARG A 438 -21.62 4.09 2.04
CA ARG A 438 -22.30 5.10 2.86
C ARG A 438 -23.81 4.99 2.70
N ARG A 439 -24.49 4.56 3.77
CA ARG A 439 -25.95 4.49 3.89
C ARG A 439 -26.53 5.69 4.64
N GLY A 440 -25.78 6.30 5.57
CA GLY A 440 -26.15 7.53 6.29
C GLY A 440 -24.94 8.29 6.85
N PRO A 441 -25.14 9.26 7.78
CA PRO A 441 -24.05 10.05 8.38
C PRO A 441 -23.06 9.20 9.19
N GLN A 442 -23.58 8.27 9.99
CA GLN A 442 -22.82 7.27 10.76
C GLN A 442 -22.98 5.84 10.25
N GLN A 443 -23.86 5.62 9.27
CA GLN A 443 -24.31 4.29 8.83
C GLN A 443 -23.60 3.83 7.55
N TRP A 444 -23.02 2.62 7.60
CA TRP A 444 -22.29 1.99 6.50
C TRP A 444 -22.68 0.53 6.35
N GLU A 445 -23.00 0.09 5.12
CA GLU A 445 -22.97 -1.34 4.80
C GLU A 445 -21.52 -1.72 4.51
N VAL A 446 -21.05 -2.81 5.10
CA VAL A 446 -19.69 -3.35 4.91
C VAL A 446 -19.80 -4.71 4.26
N LEU A 447 -19.06 -4.95 3.18
CA LEU A 447 -19.07 -6.21 2.45
C LEU A 447 -17.67 -6.83 2.47
N VAL A 448 -17.61 -8.15 2.66
CA VAL A 448 -16.38 -8.92 2.56
C VAL A 448 -16.43 -9.67 1.24
N HIS A 449 -15.47 -9.40 0.35
CA HIS A 449 -15.35 -10.05 -0.95
C HIS A 449 -14.18 -11.03 -0.94
N ASP A 450 -14.30 -12.17 -1.60
CA ASP A 450 -13.14 -13.03 -1.88
C ASP A 450 -12.29 -12.51 -3.05
N ARG A 451 -11.14 -13.17 -3.30
CA ARG A 451 -10.24 -12.85 -4.42
C ARG A 451 -10.89 -12.93 -5.82
N HIS A 452 -12.11 -13.46 -5.95
CA HIS A 452 -12.89 -13.49 -7.18
C HIS A 452 -14.09 -12.52 -7.15
N GLY A 453 -14.16 -11.64 -6.14
CA GLY A 453 -15.17 -10.59 -5.98
C GLY A 453 -16.49 -11.07 -5.34
N GLN A 454 -16.62 -12.36 -5.00
CA GLN A 454 -17.86 -12.90 -4.44
C GLN A 454 -18.05 -12.45 -3.00
N ILE A 455 -19.26 -12.00 -2.65
CA ILE A 455 -19.56 -11.52 -1.30
C ILE A 455 -19.69 -12.71 -0.34
N ARG A 456 -18.73 -12.84 0.58
CA ARG A 456 -18.65 -13.90 1.60
C ARG A 456 -19.36 -13.53 2.90
N ASN A 457 -19.39 -12.26 3.26
CA ASN A 457 -20.09 -11.75 4.43
C ASN A 457 -20.65 -10.34 4.18
N ARG A 458 -21.65 -9.97 4.97
CA ARG A 458 -22.24 -8.63 5.01
C ARG A 458 -22.33 -8.18 6.46
N CYS A 459 -21.96 -6.94 6.73
CA CYS A 459 -22.10 -6.31 8.03
C CYS A 459 -22.77 -4.94 7.90
N GLN A 460 -23.37 -4.47 8.98
CA GLN A 460 -23.78 -3.08 9.13
C GLN A 460 -22.95 -2.45 10.24
N LEU A 461 -22.53 -1.21 10.04
CA LEU A 461 -21.92 -0.33 11.03
C LEU A 461 -22.88 0.85 11.25
N ASP A 462 -23.32 1.06 12.49
CA ASP A 462 -24.12 2.21 12.90
C ASP A 462 -23.50 2.85 14.14
N GLY A 463 -23.01 4.09 13.98
CA GLY A 463 -22.20 4.76 14.99
C GLY A 463 -21.02 3.90 15.44
N ARG A 464 -20.95 3.63 16.75
CA ARG A 464 -19.87 2.84 17.38
C ARG A 464 -20.10 1.31 17.32
N ARG A 465 -21.22 0.83 16.77
CA ARG A 465 -21.61 -0.59 16.82
C ARG A 465 -21.70 -1.22 15.44
N SER A 466 -21.32 -2.48 15.33
CA SER A 466 -21.42 -3.24 14.09
C SER A 466 -21.78 -4.71 14.31
N GLN A 467 -22.47 -5.29 13.33
CA GLN A 467 -22.91 -6.68 13.34
C GLN A 467 -22.81 -7.26 11.92
N CYS A 468 -22.37 -8.52 11.82
CA CYS A 468 -22.25 -9.27 10.58
C CYS A 468 -23.28 -10.40 10.48
N ALA A 469 -23.59 -10.81 9.24
CA ALA A 469 -24.57 -11.85 8.95
C ALA A 469 -24.11 -13.26 9.37
N VAL A 470 -22.80 -13.52 9.40
CA VAL A 470 -22.19 -14.73 9.98
C VAL A 470 -21.06 -14.38 10.93
N ALA A 471 -20.84 -15.20 11.97
CA ALA A 471 -19.75 -15.06 12.93
C ALA A 471 -18.43 -15.72 12.45
N GLN A 472 -18.52 -16.69 11.54
CA GLN A 472 -17.36 -17.24 10.83
C GLN A 472 -17.69 -17.40 9.35
N VAL A 473 -16.83 -16.84 8.52
CA VAL A 473 -16.81 -17.11 7.08
C VAL A 473 -16.13 -18.46 6.82
N LYS A 474 -16.55 -19.13 5.75
CA LYS A 474 -16.02 -20.40 5.23
C LYS A 474 -15.85 -20.28 3.72
#